data_AF-A2DSS2-F1
#
_entry.id   AF-A2DSS2-F1
#
_cell.length_a   1.000
_cell.length_b   1.000
_cell.length_c   1.000
_cell.angle_alpha   90.00
_cell.angle_beta   90.00
_cell.angle_gamma   90.00
#
_symmetry.space_group_name_H-M   'P 1'
#
loop_
_entity.id
_entity.type
_entity.pdbx_description
1 polymer ?
#
loop_
_entity_poly.entity_id
_entity_poly.type
_entity_poly.pdbx_seq_one_letter_code
_entity_poly.pdbx_strand_id
1 'polypeptide(L)'
;MRRALRARSLTGSFQTDRDCDDIVESLMRGAKCDTIPPNMTQNVITILTARRKDALLHGKEATAAKMETLISELRYGPDKFEIDGTEDPITTRTRSLVKTRDFSEHDLNPTRKEMAKGKKTAEVPPNVRPKVMPLLKNSRSVKVSRINYESSDRYDKAMDQLDEYQIDSRRLGPRFQRVEAIQRKLDEARMHYNDVRLQVHTQRQQYEALEAAAAEELEEKIAAESLEYGSHVPKSLPLEYSKFSANALNLRERQRKAARLRMYDDADNFSKQALALEKKQLQAQNEKFVRAFNLNRKYLDKKMVEQRECFREIWRRKKDKVSRDTTAELRQSKKAIENLEKELAEAQASVAKEMRRIKLNERIGTAPVNARPGALY
;
A
#
# COMPACT_ATOMS: atom_id res chain seq x y z
N MET A 1 14.23 -8.15 -1.89
CA MET A 1 13.00 -7.85 -1.11
C MET A 1 13.20 -6.53 -0.36
N ARG A 2 12.64 -5.43 -0.85
CA ARG A 2 12.66 -4.12 -0.17
C ARG A 2 11.20 -3.78 0.17
N ARG A 3 10.87 -3.72 1.47
CA ARG A 3 9.52 -3.33 1.93
C ARG A 3 9.44 -1.80 1.96
N ALA A 4 8.47 -1.25 1.22
CA ALA A 4 8.13 0.16 1.25
C ALA A 4 7.45 0.52 2.57
N LEU A 5 7.96 1.56 3.23
CA LEU A 5 7.37 2.19 4.42
C LEU A 5 6.16 3.01 4.00
N ARG A 6 5.01 2.79 4.64
CA ARG A 6 3.79 3.59 4.46
C ARG A 6 3.94 4.90 5.23
N ALA A 7 4.01 6.03 4.51
CA ALA A 7 3.84 7.36 5.09
C ALA A 7 2.36 7.57 5.44
N ARG A 8 2.07 7.89 6.70
CA ARG A 8 0.77 8.43 7.14
C ARG A 8 0.87 9.96 7.18
N SER A 9 -0.19 10.65 6.77
CA SER A 9 -0.28 12.11 6.76
C SER A 9 -0.31 12.67 8.18
N LEU A 10 0.64 13.56 8.46
CA LEU A 10 0.76 14.33 9.70
C LEU A 10 0.06 15.69 9.49
N THR A 11 -1.15 15.83 10.01
CA THR A 11 -1.76 17.14 10.27
C THR A 11 -2.31 17.13 11.70
N GLY A 12 -1.54 17.73 12.61
CA GLY A 12 -1.93 17.95 14.01
C GLY A 12 -0.78 17.66 14.99
N SER A 13 -0.16 18.72 15.51
CA SER A 13 1.02 18.78 16.40
C SER A 13 2.37 18.59 15.69
N PHE A 14 3.06 19.70 15.42
CA PHE A 14 4.51 19.73 15.15
C PHE A 14 5.26 19.52 16.48
N GLN A 15 5.12 18.34 17.09
CA GLN A 15 6.15 17.84 17.99
C GLN A 15 7.09 17.04 17.09
N THR A 16 8.33 17.52 16.99
CA THR A 16 9.27 16.98 16.01
C THR A 16 9.77 15.62 16.48
N ASP A 17 10.03 14.69 15.56
CA ASP A 17 10.64 13.38 15.89
C ASP A 17 11.92 13.54 16.73
N ARG A 18 12.59 14.70 16.58
CA ARG A 18 13.76 15.13 17.35
C ARG A 18 13.50 15.22 18.86
N ASP A 19 12.33 15.71 19.24
CA ASP A 19 11.94 15.87 20.66
C ASP A 19 11.76 14.49 21.32
N CYS A 20 11.25 13.51 20.57
CA CYS A 20 11.09 12.16 21.09
C CYS A 20 12.44 11.43 21.24
N ASP A 21 13.38 11.66 20.33
CA ASP A 21 14.71 11.07 20.42
C ASP A 21 15.50 11.59 21.64
N ASP A 22 15.42 12.89 21.94
CA ASP A 22 16.06 13.50 23.11
C ASP A 22 15.47 12.97 24.43
N ILE A 23 14.15 12.75 24.48
CA ILE A 23 13.47 12.12 25.61
C ILE A 23 13.97 10.67 25.78
N VAL A 24 14.06 9.90 24.69
CA VAL A 24 14.55 8.51 24.73
C VAL A 24 15.99 8.45 25.22
N GLU A 25 16.87 9.34 24.76
CA GLU A 25 18.24 9.41 25.28
C GLU A 25 18.30 9.76 26.76
N SER A 26 17.46 10.71 27.21
CA SER A 26 17.40 11.10 28.61
C SER A 26 16.93 9.95 29.50
N LEU A 27 15.92 9.17 29.07
CA LEU A 27 15.49 7.95 29.76
C LEU A 27 16.60 6.89 29.80
N MET A 28 17.32 6.70 28.69
CA MET A 28 18.45 5.77 28.65
C MET A 28 19.61 6.19 29.56
N ARG A 29 19.71 7.48 29.91
CA ARG A 29 20.63 8.02 30.93
C ARG A 29 20.08 7.94 32.37
N GLY A 30 18.83 7.51 32.57
CA GLY A 30 18.22 7.29 33.88
C GLY A 30 17.20 8.34 34.32
N ALA A 31 16.67 9.17 33.41
CA ALA A 31 15.55 10.05 33.73
C ALA A 31 14.29 9.23 34.10
N LYS A 32 13.46 9.77 35.01
CA LYS A 32 12.21 9.11 35.44
C LYS A 32 11.15 9.18 34.36
N CYS A 33 10.41 8.08 34.16
CA CYS A 33 9.32 7.97 33.19
C CYS A 33 8.16 8.96 33.42
N ASP A 34 7.96 9.43 34.66
CA ASP A 34 6.90 10.38 35.03
C ASP A 34 7.09 11.79 34.45
N THR A 35 8.30 12.09 33.95
CA THR A 35 8.62 13.41 33.37
C THR A 35 8.13 13.58 31.94
N ILE A 36 7.61 12.51 31.31
CA ILE A 36 7.19 12.52 29.92
C ILE A 36 5.75 13.04 29.80
N PRO A 37 5.50 14.03 28.92
CA PRO A 37 4.14 14.48 28.63
C PRO A 37 3.25 13.33 28.15
N PRO A 38 2.00 13.20 28.65
CA PRO A 38 1.12 12.06 28.34
C PRO A 38 0.77 11.95 26.85
N ASN A 39 0.80 13.07 26.11
CA ASN A 39 0.62 13.09 24.67
C ASN A 39 1.82 12.53 23.88
N MET A 40 3.00 12.41 24.49
CA MET A 40 4.22 11.90 23.85
C MET A 40 4.54 10.45 24.23
N THR A 41 3.94 9.91 25.30
CA THR A 41 4.21 8.57 25.82
C THR A 41 4.11 7.48 24.74
N GLN A 42 3.07 7.51 23.90
CA GLN A 42 2.87 6.51 22.86
C GLN A 42 3.94 6.57 21.75
N ASN A 43 4.43 7.76 21.41
CA ASN A 43 5.47 7.95 20.41
C ASN A 43 6.83 7.47 20.95
N VAL A 44 7.15 7.82 22.20
CA VAL A 44 8.36 7.36 22.91
C VAL A 44 8.38 5.83 23.03
N ILE A 45 7.26 5.19 23.39
CA ILE A 45 7.12 3.72 23.41
C ILE A 45 7.41 3.12 22.04
N THR A 46 6.90 3.75 20.97
CA THR A 46 7.08 3.26 19.60
C THR A 46 8.55 3.30 19.18
N ILE A 47 9.24 4.40 19.49
CA ILE A 47 10.68 4.57 19.19
C ILE A 47 11.53 3.61 20.03
N LEU A 48 11.27 3.49 21.33
CA LEU A 48 11.95 2.52 22.20
C LEU A 48 11.77 1.08 21.70
N THR A 49 10.57 0.73 21.22
CA THR A 49 10.30 -0.61 20.66
C THR A 49 11.10 -0.87 19.39
N ALA A 50 11.26 0.15 18.53
CA ALA A 50 12.10 0.05 17.33
C ALA A 50 13.58 -0.09 17.69
N ARG A 51 14.11 0.82 18.54
CA ARG A 51 15.50 0.79 18.99
C ARG A 51 15.85 -0.50 19.74
N ARG A 52 14.92 -1.07 20.51
CA ARG A 52 15.08 -2.37 21.18
C ARG A 52 15.30 -3.49 20.14
N LYS A 53 14.49 -3.53 19.08
CA LYS A 53 14.65 -4.54 18.00
C LYS A 53 16.00 -4.39 17.31
N ASP A 54 16.42 -3.16 17.04
CA ASP A 54 17.74 -2.90 16.45
C ASP A 54 18.87 -3.33 17.41
N ALA A 55 18.76 -3.05 18.71
CA ALA A 55 19.73 -3.51 19.70
C ALA A 55 19.86 -5.04 19.75
N LEU A 56 18.73 -5.77 19.66
CA LEU A 56 18.73 -7.24 19.57
C LEU A 56 19.40 -7.74 18.28
N LEU A 57 19.13 -7.10 17.14
CA LEU A 57 19.77 -7.45 15.87
C LEU A 57 21.30 -7.26 15.91
N HIS A 58 21.79 -6.31 16.70
CA HIS A 58 23.22 -6.04 16.87
C HIS A 58 23.86 -6.78 18.07
N GLY A 59 23.14 -7.72 18.70
CA GLY A 59 23.66 -8.51 19.83
C GLY A 59 23.89 -7.71 21.13
N LYS A 60 23.28 -6.52 21.28
CA LYS A 60 23.44 -5.67 22.46
C LYS A 60 22.37 -5.95 23.51
N GLU A 61 22.38 -7.16 24.07
CA GLU A 61 21.33 -7.67 24.97
C GLU A 61 21.08 -6.77 26.20
N ALA A 62 22.14 -6.26 26.83
CA ALA A 62 22.03 -5.37 27.99
C ALA A 62 21.25 -4.08 27.68
N THR A 63 21.47 -3.49 26.50
CA THR A 63 20.75 -2.28 26.07
C THR A 63 19.29 -2.59 25.73
N ALA A 64 19.02 -3.74 25.12
CA ALA A 64 17.67 -4.19 24.83
C ALA A 64 16.86 -4.47 26.11
N ALA A 65 17.49 -5.06 27.13
CA ALA A 65 16.88 -5.29 28.44
C ALA A 65 16.55 -3.96 29.15
N LYS A 66 17.45 -2.97 29.05
CA LYS A 66 17.20 -1.62 29.59
C LYS A 66 16.06 -0.90 28.85
N MET A 67 15.94 -1.05 27.54
CA MET A 67 14.78 -0.50 26.81
C MET A 67 13.48 -1.21 27.18
N GLU A 68 13.52 -2.51 27.46
CA GLU A 68 12.32 -3.28 27.82
C GLU A 68 11.76 -2.92 29.20
N THR A 69 12.64 -2.66 30.17
CA THR A 69 12.25 -2.14 31.49
C THR A 69 11.56 -0.78 31.35
N LEU A 70 12.16 0.16 30.61
CA LEU A 70 11.56 1.47 30.32
C LEU A 70 10.20 1.36 29.58
N ILE A 71 10.08 0.48 28.59
CA ILE A 71 8.80 0.24 27.89
C ILE A 71 7.75 -0.28 28.87
N SER A 72 8.14 -1.14 29.82
CA SER A 72 7.23 -1.72 30.81
C SER A 72 6.76 -0.65 31.81
N GLU A 73 7.68 0.18 32.31
CA GLU A 73 7.37 1.33 33.17
C GLU A 73 6.43 2.33 32.47
N LEU A 74 6.70 2.67 31.20
CA LEU A 74 5.84 3.62 30.46
C LEU A 74 4.44 3.08 30.15
N ARG A 75 4.29 1.76 30.00
CA ARG A 75 2.98 1.14 29.73
C ARG A 75 2.12 1.01 30.97
N TYR A 76 2.73 0.95 32.14
CA TYR A 76 2.06 0.43 33.33
C TYR A 76 2.29 1.22 34.60
N GLY A 77 3.17 2.23 34.58
CA GLY A 77 3.58 3.01 35.73
C GLY A 77 4.67 2.30 36.57
N PRO A 78 5.39 3.05 37.42
CA PRO A 78 6.42 2.52 38.32
C PRO A 78 5.84 1.55 39.38
N ASP A 79 4.56 1.67 39.72
CA ASP A 79 3.95 0.98 40.86
C ASP A 79 3.26 -0.36 40.52
N LYS A 80 3.75 -1.07 39.50
CA LYS A 80 3.10 -2.35 39.13
C LYS A 80 3.37 -3.51 40.08
N PHE A 81 4.29 -3.34 41.04
CA PHE A 81 4.67 -4.40 41.98
C PHE A 81 4.55 -3.99 43.46
N GLU A 82 4.18 -2.74 43.78
CA GLU A 82 3.89 -2.35 45.16
C GLU A 82 2.40 -2.54 45.55
N ILE A 83 1.54 -2.85 44.57
CA ILE A 83 0.13 -3.24 44.81
C ILE A 83 -0.06 -4.75 44.55
N ASP A 84 0.92 -5.59 44.91
CA ASP A 84 0.64 -6.96 45.38
C ASP A 84 0.21 -6.86 46.86
N GLY A 85 -0.80 -6.02 47.11
CA GLY A 85 -1.61 -6.11 48.31
C GLY A 85 -2.29 -7.46 48.31
N THR A 86 -2.25 -8.10 49.48
CA THR A 86 -2.90 -9.36 49.83
C THR A 86 -4.43 -9.23 49.78
N GLU A 87 -4.99 -8.90 48.63
CA GLU A 87 -6.43 -8.84 48.41
C GLU A 87 -6.87 -9.92 47.41
N ASP A 88 -7.90 -10.66 47.82
CA ASP A 88 -8.39 -11.87 47.17
C ASP A 88 -8.70 -11.69 45.67
N PRO A 89 -8.41 -12.70 44.82
CA PRO A 89 -8.46 -12.61 43.36
C PRO A 89 -9.88 -12.73 42.79
N ILE A 90 -10.88 -12.05 43.38
CA ILE A 90 -12.29 -12.19 42.98
C ILE A 90 -12.88 -10.92 42.35
N THR A 91 -12.30 -9.72 42.55
CA THR A 91 -13.05 -8.48 42.25
C THR A 91 -12.69 -7.72 40.97
N THR A 92 -11.62 -8.02 40.24
CA THR A 92 -11.20 -7.19 39.07
C THR A 92 -11.37 -7.89 37.72
N ARG A 93 -12.58 -8.39 37.45
CA ARG A 93 -13.07 -8.65 36.08
C ARG A 93 -14.42 -7.98 35.83
N THR A 94 -14.48 -6.66 35.98
CA THR A 94 -15.60 -5.88 35.44
C THR A 94 -15.42 -5.68 33.93
N ARG A 95 -15.61 -6.76 33.18
CA ARG A 95 -16.28 -6.62 31.87
C ARG A 95 -17.62 -5.99 32.20
N SER A 96 -17.97 -4.87 31.56
CA SER A 96 -19.31 -4.30 31.64
C SER A 96 -20.32 -5.35 31.17
N LEU A 97 -20.81 -6.15 32.11
CA LEU A 97 -21.97 -6.99 31.92
C LEU A 97 -23.11 -6.01 31.65
N VAL A 98 -23.68 -6.14 30.46
CA VAL A 98 -25.04 -5.69 30.14
C VAL A 98 -25.88 -5.89 31.40
N LYS A 99 -26.49 -4.83 31.95
CA LYS A 99 -27.43 -4.93 33.07
C LYS A 99 -28.50 -5.95 32.69
N THR A 100 -28.32 -7.20 33.10
CA THR A 100 -29.36 -8.21 32.97
C THR A 100 -30.42 -7.84 33.99
N ARG A 101 -31.58 -7.42 33.52
CA ARG A 101 -32.79 -7.38 34.34
C ARG A 101 -32.89 -8.73 35.08
N ASP A 102 -32.90 -8.70 36.40
CA ASP A 102 -33.20 -9.89 37.18
C ASP A 102 -34.67 -10.23 36.94
N PHE A 103 -34.89 -11.31 36.20
CA PHE A 103 -36.22 -11.85 35.98
C PHE A 103 -36.63 -12.56 37.26
N SER A 104 -37.76 -12.17 37.84
CA SER A 104 -38.36 -12.94 38.91
C SER A 104 -38.88 -14.27 38.36
N GLU A 105 -38.98 -15.31 39.20
CA GLU A 105 -39.56 -16.60 38.80
C GLU A 105 -40.99 -16.45 38.25
N HIS A 106 -41.72 -15.44 38.74
CA HIS A 106 -43.05 -15.05 38.28
C HIS A 106 -43.04 -14.62 36.80
N ASP A 107 -42.00 -13.92 36.34
CA ASP A 107 -41.88 -13.43 34.96
C ASP A 107 -41.51 -14.54 33.96
N LEU A 108 -40.87 -15.61 34.43
CA LEU A 108 -40.41 -16.74 33.61
C LEU A 108 -41.47 -17.85 33.49
N ASN A 109 -42.41 -17.91 34.43
CA ASN A 109 -43.52 -18.85 34.46
C ASN A 109 -44.42 -18.86 33.20
N PRO A 110 -44.80 -17.72 32.59
CA PRO A 110 -45.57 -17.74 31.34
C PRO A 110 -44.78 -18.37 30.21
N THR A 111 -43.51 -17.99 30.03
CA THR A 111 -42.62 -18.57 29.01
C THR A 111 -42.43 -20.07 29.21
N ARG A 112 -42.27 -20.53 30.45
CA ARG A 112 -42.21 -21.97 30.79
C ARG A 112 -43.47 -22.71 30.35
N LYS A 113 -44.66 -22.17 30.66
CA LYS A 113 -45.95 -22.78 30.30
C LYS A 113 -46.15 -22.80 28.78
N GLU A 114 -45.74 -21.74 28.08
CA GLU A 114 -45.82 -21.66 26.62
C GLU A 114 -44.87 -22.66 25.94
N MET A 115 -43.65 -22.82 26.47
CA MET A 115 -42.71 -23.83 25.99
C MET A 115 -43.23 -25.27 26.15
N ALA A 116 -43.82 -25.58 27.31
CA ALA A 116 -44.46 -26.88 27.53
C ALA A 116 -45.70 -27.11 26.63
N LYS A 117 -46.26 -26.06 26.04
CA LYS A 117 -47.33 -26.14 25.02
C LYS A 117 -46.79 -26.24 23.59
N GLY A 118 -45.47 -26.30 23.40
CA GLY A 118 -44.83 -26.43 22.09
C GLY A 118 -44.44 -25.12 21.41
N LYS A 119 -44.31 -24.02 22.16
CA LYS A 119 -43.75 -22.77 21.61
C LYS A 119 -42.32 -23.00 21.12
N LYS A 120 -42.00 -22.51 19.91
CA LYS A 120 -40.68 -22.67 19.30
C LYS A 120 -39.61 -21.99 20.15
N THR A 121 -38.50 -22.68 20.39
CA THR A 121 -37.35 -22.16 21.15
C THR A 121 -36.73 -20.92 20.54
N ALA A 122 -36.84 -20.75 19.20
CA ALA A 122 -36.41 -19.56 18.49
C ALA A 122 -37.13 -18.26 18.94
N GLU A 123 -38.40 -18.35 19.35
CA GLU A 123 -39.22 -17.20 19.77
C GLU A 123 -38.95 -16.77 21.21
N VAL A 124 -38.30 -17.62 22.00
CA VAL A 124 -37.92 -17.31 23.38
C VAL A 124 -36.65 -16.46 23.37
N PRO A 125 -36.59 -15.32 24.09
CA PRO A 125 -35.38 -14.51 24.15
C PRO A 125 -34.15 -15.30 24.67
N PRO A 126 -32.96 -15.13 24.07
CA PRO A 126 -31.78 -15.93 24.40
C PRO A 126 -31.30 -15.80 25.86
N ASN A 127 -31.52 -14.64 26.48
CA ASN A 127 -31.23 -14.37 27.89
C ASN A 127 -32.20 -15.08 28.87
N VAL A 128 -33.39 -15.46 28.39
CA VAL A 128 -34.44 -16.14 29.18
C VAL A 128 -34.27 -17.66 29.14
N ARG A 129 -33.78 -18.20 28.02
CA ARG A 129 -33.57 -19.65 27.79
C ARG A 129 -32.81 -20.38 28.91
N PRO A 130 -31.60 -19.96 29.34
CA PRO A 130 -30.87 -20.66 30.40
C PRO A 130 -31.55 -20.58 31.77
N LYS A 131 -32.36 -19.52 32.00
CA LYS A 131 -33.10 -19.31 33.24
C LYS A 131 -34.39 -20.15 33.30
N VAL A 132 -34.99 -20.48 32.15
CA VAL A 132 -36.21 -21.31 32.06
C VAL A 132 -35.91 -22.81 32.21
N MET A 133 -34.72 -23.27 31.83
CA MET A 133 -34.29 -24.66 31.95
C MET A 133 -34.48 -25.29 33.35
N PRO A 134 -33.99 -24.69 34.47
CA PRO A 134 -34.22 -25.25 35.81
C PRO A 134 -35.71 -25.28 36.18
N LEU A 135 -36.50 -24.32 35.70
CA LEU A 135 -37.95 -24.28 35.96
C LEU A 135 -38.69 -25.40 35.22
N LEU A 136 -38.26 -25.78 34.02
CA LEU A 136 -38.77 -26.93 33.29
C LEU A 136 -38.42 -28.23 34.02
N LYS A 137 -37.18 -28.40 34.49
CA LYS A 137 -36.74 -29.57 35.29
C LYS A 137 -37.55 -29.73 36.59
N ASN A 138 -37.75 -28.63 37.31
CA ASN A 138 -38.56 -28.61 38.54
C ASN A 138 -40.04 -28.91 38.25
N SER A 139 -40.58 -28.39 37.15
CA SER A 139 -41.99 -28.66 36.79
C SER A 139 -42.18 -30.11 36.35
N ARG A 140 -41.20 -30.68 35.64
CA ARG A 140 -41.17 -32.10 35.28
C ARG A 140 -41.19 -32.99 36.53
N SER A 141 -40.31 -32.76 37.51
CA SER A 141 -40.27 -33.57 38.74
C SER A 141 -41.58 -33.50 39.54
N VAL A 142 -42.23 -32.34 39.59
CA VAL A 142 -43.57 -32.17 40.20
C VAL A 142 -44.65 -32.94 39.42
N LYS A 143 -44.56 -33.04 38.08
CA LYS A 143 -45.52 -33.83 37.29
C LYS A 143 -45.30 -35.33 37.41
N VAL A 144 -44.06 -35.78 37.48
CA VAL A 144 -43.71 -37.19 37.71
C VAL A 144 -44.18 -37.66 39.08
N SER A 145 -43.93 -36.88 40.15
CA SER A 145 -44.42 -37.21 41.50
C SER A 145 -45.95 -37.27 41.61
N ARG A 146 -46.67 -36.61 40.70
CA ARG A 146 -48.13 -36.68 40.59
C ARG A 146 -48.62 -37.71 39.56
N ILE A 147 -47.74 -38.58 39.06
CA ILE A 147 -48.06 -39.65 38.10
C ILE A 147 -48.68 -39.10 36.79
N ASN A 148 -48.38 -37.85 36.43
CA ASN A 148 -48.84 -37.24 35.18
C ASN A 148 -47.72 -37.27 34.13
N TYR A 149 -47.52 -38.45 33.55
CA TYR A 149 -46.44 -38.72 32.58
C TYR A 149 -46.63 -37.97 31.26
N GLU A 150 -47.87 -37.77 30.81
CA GLU A 150 -48.13 -37.04 29.55
C GLU A 150 -47.68 -35.58 29.65
N SER A 151 -47.96 -34.92 30.78
CA SER A 151 -47.46 -33.56 31.01
C SER A 151 -45.95 -33.56 31.17
N SER A 152 -45.38 -34.56 31.84
CA SER A 152 -43.93 -34.69 31.99
C SER A 152 -43.22 -34.82 30.64
N ASP A 153 -43.74 -35.64 29.72
CA ASP A 153 -43.21 -35.83 28.37
C ASP A 153 -43.18 -34.52 27.57
N ARG A 154 -44.18 -33.64 27.75
CA ARG A 154 -44.17 -32.30 27.15
C ARG A 154 -43.06 -31.41 27.70
N TYR A 155 -42.73 -31.51 28.99
CA TYR A 155 -41.58 -30.81 29.57
C TYR A 155 -40.26 -31.40 29.10
N ASP A 156 -40.16 -32.72 28.94
CA ASP A 156 -38.97 -33.40 28.41
C ASP A 156 -38.68 -32.94 26.97
N LYS A 157 -39.70 -32.97 26.09
CA LYS A 157 -39.60 -32.42 24.73
C LYS A 157 -39.18 -30.95 24.69
N ALA A 158 -39.71 -30.12 25.60
CA ALA A 158 -39.34 -28.71 25.68
C ALA A 158 -37.90 -28.49 26.16
N MET A 159 -37.38 -29.34 27.06
CA MET A 159 -35.98 -29.33 27.49
C MET A 159 -35.05 -29.78 26.36
N ASP A 160 -35.39 -30.88 25.67
CA ASP A 160 -34.61 -31.40 24.53
C ASP A 160 -34.51 -30.36 23.40
N GLN A 161 -35.60 -29.68 23.07
CA GLN A 161 -35.60 -28.58 22.08
C GLN A 161 -34.72 -27.39 22.50
N LEU A 162 -34.62 -27.11 23.81
CA LEU A 162 -33.77 -26.05 24.36
C LEU A 162 -32.29 -26.43 24.26
N ASP A 163 -31.96 -27.68 24.57
CA ASP A 163 -30.60 -28.21 24.50
C ASP A 163 -30.13 -28.35 23.05
N GLU A 164 -30.97 -28.85 22.15
CA GLU A 164 -30.68 -28.92 20.71
C GLU A 164 -30.42 -27.53 20.12
N TYR A 165 -31.28 -26.55 20.44
CA TYR A 165 -31.08 -25.17 20.02
C TYR A 165 -29.76 -24.57 20.54
N GLN A 166 -29.37 -24.86 21.78
CA GLN A 166 -28.09 -24.38 22.32
C GLN A 166 -26.90 -25.00 21.57
N ILE A 167 -26.97 -26.29 21.25
CA ILE A 167 -25.95 -26.97 20.45
C ILE A 167 -25.85 -26.34 19.06
N ASP A 168 -26.98 -26.10 18.41
CA ASP A 168 -27.02 -25.48 17.09
C ASP A 168 -26.56 -24.02 17.09
N SER A 169 -26.91 -23.24 18.11
CA SER A 169 -26.38 -21.89 18.31
C SER A 169 -24.86 -21.88 18.49
N ARG A 170 -24.30 -22.86 19.21
CA ARG A 170 -22.84 -23.03 19.36
C ARG A 170 -22.16 -23.41 18.05
N ARG A 171 -22.85 -24.12 17.15
CA ARG A 171 -22.34 -24.50 15.82
C ARG A 171 -22.42 -23.35 14.81
N LEU A 172 -23.51 -22.59 14.82
CA LEU A 172 -23.75 -21.48 13.89
C LEU A 172 -22.97 -20.23 14.25
N GLY A 173 -22.85 -19.89 15.54
CA GLY A 173 -22.21 -18.66 16.00
C GLY A 173 -20.81 -18.43 15.41
N PRO A 174 -19.87 -19.40 15.52
CA PRO A 174 -18.55 -19.28 14.92
C PRO A 174 -18.57 -19.14 13.38
N ARG A 175 -19.55 -19.75 12.70
CA ARG A 175 -19.67 -19.65 11.24
C ARG A 175 -20.15 -18.27 10.80
N PHE A 176 -21.10 -17.66 11.52
CA PHE A 176 -21.51 -16.28 11.27
C PHE A 176 -20.36 -15.29 11.55
N GLN A 177 -19.64 -15.48 12.66
CA GLN A 177 -18.45 -14.68 12.96
C GLN A 177 -17.38 -14.80 11.86
N ARG A 178 -17.20 -15.99 11.29
CA ARG A 178 -16.29 -16.19 10.15
C ARG A 178 -16.77 -15.45 8.90
N VAL A 179 -18.06 -15.48 8.58
CA VAL A 179 -18.62 -14.71 7.45
C VAL A 179 -18.38 -13.22 7.65
N GLU A 180 -18.71 -12.68 8.83
CA GLU A 180 -18.46 -11.27 9.15
C GLU A 180 -16.97 -10.89 9.04
N ALA A 181 -16.07 -11.75 9.53
CA ALA A 181 -14.63 -11.53 9.46
C ALA A 181 -14.12 -11.50 8.01
N ILE A 182 -14.60 -12.42 7.15
CA ILE A 182 -14.24 -12.44 5.72
C ILE A 182 -14.80 -11.19 5.03
N GLN A 183 -16.01 -10.77 5.38
CA GLN A 183 -16.65 -9.60 4.78
C GLN A 183 -15.90 -8.31 5.10
N ARG A 184 -15.46 -8.13 6.35
CA ARG A 184 -14.56 -7.01 6.73
C ARG A 184 -13.27 -7.01 5.92
N LYS A 185 -12.62 -8.17 5.78
CA LYS A 185 -11.40 -8.31 4.95
C LYS A 185 -11.64 -7.97 3.49
N LEU A 186 -12.80 -8.35 2.95
CA LEU A 186 -13.20 -8.04 1.58
C LEU A 186 -13.42 -6.54 1.38
N ASP A 187 -14.06 -5.87 2.33
CA ASP A 187 -14.23 -4.42 2.30
C ASP A 187 -12.87 -3.69 2.36
N GLU A 188 -11.97 -4.13 3.26
CA GLU A 188 -10.60 -3.63 3.33
C GLU A 188 -9.83 -3.85 2.01
N ALA A 189 -9.97 -5.02 1.39
CA ALA A 189 -9.33 -5.33 0.11
C ALA A 189 -9.88 -4.48 -1.04
N ARG A 190 -11.18 -4.19 -1.05
CA ARG A 190 -11.82 -3.29 -2.03
C ARG A 190 -11.35 -1.85 -1.86
N MET A 191 -11.26 -1.37 -0.63
CA MET A 191 -10.67 -0.05 -0.34
C MET A 191 -9.23 0.02 -0.82
N HIS A 192 -8.42 -1.00 -0.51
CA HIS A 192 -7.04 -1.06 -0.97
C HIS A 192 -6.91 -1.08 -2.50
N TYR A 193 -7.77 -1.82 -3.21
CA TYR A 193 -7.80 -1.82 -4.68
C TYR A 193 -8.11 -0.43 -5.24
N ASN A 194 -9.07 0.29 -4.65
CA ASN A 194 -9.41 1.64 -5.05
C ASN A 194 -8.24 2.61 -4.80
N ASP A 195 -7.56 2.48 -3.67
CA ASP A 195 -6.36 3.28 -3.36
C ASP A 195 -5.25 3.04 -4.38
N VAL A 196 -4.96 1.77 -4.71
CA VAL A 196 -3.97 1.41 -5.74
C VAL A 196 -4.40 1.99 -7.09
N ARG A 197 -5.68 1.90 -7.45
CA ARG A 197 -6.19 2.47 -8.71
C ARG A 197 -5.97 3.98 -8.79
N LEU A 198 -6.22 4.70 -7.70
CA LEU A 198 -5.98 6.13 -7.63
C LEU A 198 -4.48 6.43 -7.71
N GLN A 199 -3.64 5.69 -6.98
CA GLN A 199 -2.20 5.83 -7.03
C GLN A 199 -1.64 5.63 -8.44
N VAL A 200 -2.07 4.58 -9.15
CA VAL A 200 -1.68 4.34 -10.54
C VAL A 200 -2.05 5.52 -11.44
N HIS A 201 -3.24 6.10 -11.26
CA HIS A 201 -3.66 7.27 -12.03
C HIS A 201 -2.77 8.48 -11.74
N THR A 202 -2.53 8.80 -10.46
CA THR A 202 -1.66 9.91 -10.07
C THR A 202 -0.22 9.74 -10.54
N GLN A 203 0.34 8.53 -10.41
CA GLN A 203 1.67 8.21 -10.91
C GLN A 203 1.75 8.40 -12.42
N ARG A 204 0.73 7.94 -13.17
CA ARG A 204 0.67 8.14 -14.62
C ARG A 204 0.71 9.62 -14.99
N GLN A 205 -0.09 10.46 -14.33
CA GLN A 205 -0.08 11.91 -14.56
C GLN A 205 1.28 12.54 -14.24
N GLN A 206 1.91 12.14 -13.13
CA GLN A 206 3.25 12.59 -12.77
C GLN A 206 4.29 12.19 -13.83
N TYR A 207 4.24 10.95 -14.32
CA TYR A 207 5.14 10.49 -15.38
C TYR A 207 4.92 11.22 -16.70
N GLU A 208 3.67 11.49 -17.09
CA GLU A 208 3.35 12.26 -18.29
C GLU A 208 3.84 13.71 -18.18
N ALA A 209 3.72 14.34 -17.00
CA ALA A 209 4.26 15.68 -16.75
C ALA A 209 5.81 15.70 -16.79
N LEU A 210 6.47 14.69 -16.19
CA LEU A 210 7.93 14.56 -16.24
C LEU A 210 8.44 14.28 -17.66
N GLU A 211 7.73 13.48 -18.45
CA GLU A 211 8.05 13.22 -19.85
C GLU A 211 7.94 14.51 -20.68
N ALA A 212 6.88 15.28 -20.49
CA ALA A 212 6.68 16.56 -21.17
C ALA A 212 7.78 17.58 -20.82
N ALA A 213 8.07 17.78 -19.53
CA ALA A 213 9.13 18.70 -19.10
C ALA A 213 10.51 18.28 -19.62
N ALA A 214 10.84 16.98 -19.58
CA ALA A 214 12.10 16.47 -20.11
C ALA A 214 12.20 16.60 -21.64
N ALA A 215 11.07 16.53 -22.35
CA ALA A 215 11.02 16.74 -23.79
C ALA A 215 11.25 18.20 -24.15
N GLU A 216 10.63 19.13 -23.40
CA GLU A 216 10.86 20.57 -23.54
C GLU A 216 12.34 20.91 -23.29
N GLU A 217 12.93 20.43 -22.19
CA GLU A 217 14.37 20.64 -21.92
C GLU A 217 15.28 20.11 -23.03
N LEU A 218 14.92 18.98 -23.65
CA LEU A 218 15.70 18.42 -24.76
C LEU A 218 15.60 19.31 -26.00
N GLU A 219 14.39 19.76 -26.34
CA GLU A 219 14.18 20.64 -27.49
C GLU A 219 14.84 22.01 -27.30
N GLU A 220 14.83 22.55 -26.08
CA GLU A 220 15.57 23.78 -25.74
C GLU A 220 17.08 23.60 -25.92
N LYS A 221 17.64 22.49 -25.45
CA LYS A 221 19.07 22.17 -25.65
C LYS A 221 19.42 22.04 -27.13
N ILE A 222 18.59 21.33 -27.90
CA ILE A 222 18.78 21.17 -29.35
C ILE A 222 18.67 22.54 -30.05
N ALA A 223 17.69 23.36 -29.68
CA ALA A 223 17.52 24.70 -30.24
C ALA A 223 18.71 25.61 -29.93
N ALA A 224 19.22 25.56 -28.68
CA ALA A 224 20.41 26.30 -28.28
C ALA A 224 21.67 25.86 -29.05
N GLU A 225 21.92 24.55 -29.19
CA GLU A 225 23.04 24.03 -29.98
C GLU A 225 22.92 24.44 -31.47
N SER A 226 21.70 24.44 -32.02
CA SER A 226 21.45 24.86 -33.41
C SER A 226 21.69 26.35 -33.60
N LEU A 227 21.26 27.17 -32.63
CA LEU A 227 21.46 28.62 -32.64
C LEU A 227 22.94 28.98 -32.50
N GLU A 228 23.65 28.31 -31.59
CA GLU A 228 25.09 28.50 -31.38
C GLU A 228 25.87 28.19 -32.66
N TYR A 229 25.58 27.06 -33.31
CA TYR A 229 26.20 26.71 -34.59
C TYR A 229 25.86 27.70 -35.71
N GLY A 230 24.61 28.16 -35.77
CA GLY A 230 24.15 29.15 -36.75
C GLY A 230 24.75 30.55 -36.55
N SER A 231 25.04 30.93 -35.31
CA SER A 231 25.67 32.22 -34.99
C SER A 231 27.13 32.32 -35.45
N HIS A 232 27.80 31.17 -35.60
CA HIS A 232 29.21 31.08 -35.99
C HIS A 232 29.46 31.00 -37.50
N VAL A 233 28.47 31.33 -38.35
CA VAL A 233 28.68 31.39 -39.80
C VAL A 233 29.72 32.50 -40.11
N PRO A 234 30.95 32.16 -40.54
CA PRO A 234 31.99 33.16 -40.71
C PRO A 234 31.64 34.09 -41.87
N LYS A 235 31.57 35.40 -41.60
CA LYS A 235 31.37 36.43 -42.64
C LYS A 235 32.56 36.53 -43.59
N SER A 236 33.73 36.11 -43.13
CA SER A 236 34.97 36.04 -43.89
C SER A 236 35.54 34.64 -43.82
N LEU A 237 36.29 34.26 -44.86
CA LEU A 237 36.93 32.96 -44.93
C LEU A 237 37.87 32.77 -43.72
N PRO A 238 37.76 31.68 -42.94
CA PRO A 238 38.64 31.44 -41.81
C PRO A 238 40.12 31.39 -42.24
N LEU A 239 41.02 31.76 -41.31
CA LEU A 239 42.45 31.91 -41.60
C LEU A 239 43.08 30.64 -42.19
N GLU A 240 42.59 29.47 -41.79
CA GLU A 240 43.01 28.16 -42.29
C GLU A 240 42.76 27.98 -43.79
N TYR A 241 41.65 28.54 -44.28
CA TYR A 241 41.26 28.47 -45.69
C TYR A 241 41.75 29.69 -46.49
N SER A 242 42.26 30.73 -45.83
CA SER A 242 42.78 31.94 -46.49
C SER A 242 44.24 31.83 -46.98
N LYS A 243 44.89 30.67 -46.80
CA LYS A 243 46.31 30.49 -47.15
C LYS A 243 46.51 30.24 -48.65
N PHE A 244 47.39 31.02 -49.27
CA PHE A 244 47.81 30.83 -50.66
C PHE A 244 48.87 29.74 -50.80
N SER A 245 48.90 29.11 -51.97
CA SER A 245 49.94 28.13 -52.31
C SER A 245 51.31 28.79 -52.51
N ALA A 246 52.37 28.00 -52.35
CA ALA A 246 53.75 28.42 -52.61
C ALA A 246 53.93 29.01 -54.03
N ASN A 247 53.21 28.49 -55.03
CA ASN A 247 53.29 29.00 -56.40
C ASN A 247 52.79 30.45 -56.54
N ALA A 248 51.70 30.81 -55.84
CA ALA A 248 51.20 32.19 -55.83
C ALA A 248 52.17 33.12 -55.08
N LEU A 249 52.74 32.65 -53.97
CA LEU A 249 53.73 33.40 -53.20
C LEU A 249 55.02 33.63 -54.02
N ASN A 250 55.50 32.61 -54.73
CA ASN A 250 56.67 32.69 -55.61
C ASN A 250 56.49 33.73 -56.74
N LEU A 251 55.28 33.87 -57.30
CA LEU A 251 54.99 34.90 -58.30
C LEU A 251 55.04 36.32 -57.70
N ARG A 252 54.58 36.50 -56.45
CA ARG A 252 54.71 37.76 -55.72
C ARG A 252 56.16 38.11 -55.40
N GLU A 253 56.99 37.11 -55.08
CA GLU A 253 58.42 37.32 -54.88
C GLU A 253 59.14 37.71 -56.18
N ARG A 254 58.81 37.04 -57.29
CA ARG A 254 59.33 37.40 -58.63
C ARG A 254 58.89 38.81 -59.05
N GLN A 255 57.64 39.17 -58.80
CA GLN A 255 57.13 40.54 -58.98
C GLN A 255 57.98 41.56 -58.21
N ARG A 256 58.19 41.34 -56.90
CA ARG A 256 59.00 42.24 -56.05
C ARG A 256 60.43 42.36 -56.56
N LYS A 257 61.02 41.25 -57.02
CA LYS A 257 62.38 41.23 -57.57
C LYS A 257 62.47 42.01 -58.90
N ALA A 258 61.53 41.80 -59.82
CA ALA A 258 61.45 42.54 -61.09
C ALA A 258 61.27 44.05 -60.87
N ALA A 259 60.40 44.44 -59.92
CA ALA A 259 60.21 45.84 -59.54
C ALA A 259 61.48 46.48 -58.96
N ARG A 260 62.25 45.76 -58.12
CA ARG A 260 63.54 46.23 -57.59
C ARG A 260 64.58 46.44 -58.70
N LEU A 261 64.54 45.60 -59.74
CA LEU A 261 65.39 45.71 -60.93
C LEU A 261 64.86 46.74 -61.95
N ARG A 262 63.78 47.47 -61.64
CA ARG A 262 63.13 48.45 -62.52
C ARG A 262 62.59 47.87 -63.84
N MET A 263 62.33 46.56 -63.87
CA MET A 263 61.68 45.87 -64.99
C MET A 263 60.17 45.91 -64.79
N TYR A 264 59.54 47.03 -65.13
CA TYR A 264 58.14 47.28 -64.78
C TYR A 264 57.15 46.43 -65.59
N ASP A 265 57.43 46.16 -66.87
CA ASP A 265 56.56 45.33 -67.71
C ASP A 265 56.49 43.88 -67.20
N ASP A 266 57.62 43.32 -66.82
CA ASP A 266 57.69 41.99 -66.21
C ASP A 266 57.03 41.96 -64.82
N ALA A 267 57.21 43.02 -64.02
CA ALA A 267 56.54 43.14 -62.73
C ALA A 267 55.02 43.19 -62.87
N ASP A 268 54.50 43.90 -63.88
CA ASP A 268 53.05 43.95 -64.16
C ASP A 268 52.52 42.60 -64.66
N ASN A 269 53.27 41.91 -65.52
CA ASN A 269 52.93 40.56 -65.98
C ASN A 269 52.87 39.56 -64.81
N PHE A 270 53.88 39.55 -63.92
CA PHE A 270 53.85 38.71 -62.72
C PHE A 270 52.72 39.12 -61.75
N SER A 271 52.40 40.41 -61.65
CA SER A 271 51.28 40.91 -60.84
C SER A 271 49.94 40.36 -61.34
N LYS A 272 49.66 40.47 -62.65
CA LYS A 272 48.44 39.95 -63.29
C LYS A 272 48.30 38.45 -63.11
N GLN A 273 49.39 37.69 -63.30
CA GLN A 273 49.40 36.24 -63.11
C GLN A 273 49.18 35.86 -61.64
N ALA A 274 49.83 36.55 -60.70
CA ALA A 274 49.64 36.33 -59.26
C ALA A 274 48.19 36.60 -58.84
N LEU A 275 47.61 37.73 -59.25
CA LEU A 275 46.21 38.08 -58.95
C LEU A 275 45.22 37.06 -59.51
N ALA A 276 45.42 36.58 -60.74
CA ALA A 276 44.57 35.57 -61.33
C ALA A 276 44.62 34.24 -60.57
N LEU A 277 45.81 33.81 -60.14
CA LEU A 277 46.00 32.58 -59.36
C LEU A 277 45.47 32.72 -57.92
N GLU A 278 45.72 33.84 -57.26
CA GLU A 278 45.20 34.15 -55.92
C GLU A 278 43.67 34.11 -55.90
N LYS A 279 43.02 34.73 -56.90
CA LYS A 279 41.56 34.72 -57.03
C LYS A 279 41.00 33.31 -57.21
N LYS A 280 41.62 32.50 -58.09
CA LYS A 280 41.22 31.10 -58.30
C LYS A 280 41.41 30.25 -57.04
N GLN A 281 42.51 30.45 -56.31
CA GLN A 281 42.81 29.71 -55.09
C GLN A 281 41.84 30.10 -53.96
N LEU A 282 41.54 31.38 -53.79
CA LEU A 282 40.55 31.83 -52.81
C LEU A 282 39.16 31.26 -53.10
N GLN A 283 38.73 31.23 -54.37
CA GLN A 283 37.46 30.61 -54.74
C GLN A 283 37.43 29.12 -54.40
N ALA A 284 38.48 28.37 -54.78
CA ALA A 284 38.57 26.94 -54.48
C ALA A 284 38.59 26.66 -52.96
N GLN A 285 39.28 27.50 -52.17
CA GLN A 285 39.29 27.37 -50.71
C GLN A 285 37.94 27.73 -50.09
N ASN A 286 37.25 28.75 -50.62
CA ASN A 286 35.90 29.09 -50.20
C ASN A 286 34.92 27.94 -50.46
N GLU A 287 34.97 27.32 -51.64
CA GLU A 287 34.17 26.13 -51.93
C GLU A 287 34.49 24.93 -51.02
N LYS A 288 35.76 24.74 -50.66
CA LYS A 288 36.16 23.70 -49.69
C LYS A 288 35.60 23.99 -48.30
N PHE A 289 35.71 25.23 -47.85
CA PHE A 289 35.15 25.68 -46.57
C PHE A 289 33.63 25.50 -46.53
N VAL A 290 32.91 26.01 -47.53
CA VAL A 290 31.44 25.89 -47.61
C VAL A 290 31.01 24.41 -47.62
N ARG A 291 31.73 23.54 -48.34
CA ARG A 291 31.45 22.09 -48.32
C ARG A 291 31.68 21.49 -46.93
N ALA A 292 32.80 21.79 -46.29
CA ALA A 292 33.11 21.28 -44.94
C ALA A 292 32.09 21.80 -43.90
N PHE A 293 31.75 23.08 -43.95
CA PHE A 293 30.75 23.70 -43.09
C PHE A 293 29.38 23.06 -43.26
N ASN A 294 28.91 22.89 -44.50
CA ASN A 294 27.63 22.22 -44.79
C ASN A 294 27.62 20.75 -44.37
N LEU A 295 28.76 20.06 -44.48
CA LEU A 295 28.89 18.68 -44.01
C LEU A 295 28.76 18.61 -42.49
N ASN A 296 29.44 19.50 -41.77
CA ASN A 296 29.37 19.60 -40.32
C ASN A 296 27.94 19.94 -39.85
N ARG A 297 27.25 20.86 -40.53
CA ARG A 297 25.83 21.15 -40.26
C ARG A 297 24.96 19.90 -40.42
N LYS A 298 25.10 19.15 -41.51
CA LYS A 298 24.36 17.91 -41.72
C LYS A 298 24.65 16.86 -40.64
N TYR A 299 25.88 16.79 -40.16
CA TYR A 299 26.25 15.90 -39.06
C TYR A 299 25.55 16.31 -37.75
N LEU A 300 25.53 17.61 -37.45
CA LEU A 300 24.80 18.16 -36.31
C LEU A 300 23.31 17.82 -36.38
N ASP A 301 22.67 18.06 -37.52
CA ASP A 301 21.25 17.76 -37.74
C ASP A 301 20.94 16.27 -37.51
N LYS A 302 21.80 15.37 -38.02
CA LYS A 302 21.69 13.93 -37.78
C LYS A 302 21.81 13.58 -36.30
N LYS A 303 22.81 14.12 -35.62
CA LYS A 303 23.02 13.91 -34.17
C LYS A 303 21.80 14.36 -33.36
N MET A 304 21.19 15.50 -33.71
CA MET A 304 19.96 15.99 -33.06
C MET A 304 18.77 15.05 -33.28
N VAL A 305 18.62 14.48 -34.48
CA VAL A 305 17.59 13.46 -34.76
C VAL A 305 17.84 12.20 -33.93
N GLU A 306 19.07 11.70 -33.89
CA GLU A 306 19.46 10.53 -33.09
C GLU A 306 19.20 10.75 -31.59
N GLN A 307 19.48 11.95 -31.07
CA GLN A 307 19.17 12.33 -29.69
C GLN A 307 17.66 12.26 -29.39
N ARG A 308 16.81 12.78 -30.29
CA ARG A 308 15.34 12.70 -30.16
C ARG A 308 14.85 11.26 -30.21
N GLU A 309 15.41 10.43 -31.09
CA GLU A 309 15.05 9.01 -31.18
C GLU A 309 15.44 8.25 -29.93
N CYS A 310 16.67 8.45 -29.44
CA CYS A 310 17.16 7.85 -28.19
C CYS A 310 16.28 8.26 -27.00
N PHE A 311 15.92 9.55 -26.91
CA PHE A 311 15.00 10.04 -25.89
C PHE A 311 13.64 9.32 -25.94
N ARG A 312 13.02 9.25 -27.13
CA ARG A 312 11.73 8.55 -27.32
C ARG A 312 11.81 7.10 -26.91
N GLU A 313 12.90 6.41 -27.24
CA GLU A 313 13.06 4.99 -26.90
C GLU A 313 13.26 4.78 -25.39
N ILE A 314 14.09 5.60 -24.75
CA ILE A 314 14.30 5.56 -23.29
C ILE A 314 12.97 5.79 -22.56
N TRP A 315 12.21 6.80 -22.95
CA TRP A 315 10.93 7.12 -22.32
C TRP A 315 9.87 6.07 -22.60
N ARG A 316 9.81 5.51 -23.81
CA ARG A 316 8.96 4.35 -24.12
C ARG A 316 9.26 3.18 -23.18
N ARG A 317 10.54 2.81 -23.02
CA ARG A 317 10.95 1.72 -22.11
C ARG A 317 10.56 2.01 -20.65
N LYS A 318 10.74 3.25 -20.18
CA LYS A 318 10.32 3.67 -18.84
C LYS A 318 8.80 3.56 -18.67
N LYS A 319 8.03 4.06 -19.64
CA LYS A 319 6.56 4.01 -19.66
C LYS A 319 6.04 2.57 -19.67
N ASP A 320 6.63 1.71 -20.49
CA ASP A 320 6.29 0.30 -20.54
C ASP A 320 6.56 -0.41 -19.22
N LYS A 321 7.70 -0.09 -18.57
CA LYS A 321 8.02 -0.64 -17.25
C LYS A 321 6.98 -0.22 -16.21
N VAL A 322 6.68 1.07 -16.11
CA VAL A 322 5.67 1.59 -15.17
C VAL A 322 4.29 0.99 -15.46
N SER A 323 3.90 0.86 -16.72
CA SER A 323 2.65 0.22 -17.12
C SER A 323 2.59 -1.25 -16.69
N ARG A 324 3.68 -2.01 -16.86
CA ARG A 324 3.74 -3.40 -16.39
C ARG A 324 3.67 -3.51 -14.88
N ASP A 325 4.39 -2.67 -14.15
CA ASP A 325 4.42 -2.69 -12.68
C ASP A 325 3.02 -2.34 -12.12
N THR A 326 2.41 -1.26 -12.61
CA THR A 326 1.07 -0.83 -12.19
C THR A 326 -0.03 -1.82 -12.57
N THR A 327 0.03 -2.43 -13.76
CA THR A 327 -0.92 -3.48 -14.16
C THR A 327 -0.75 -4.76 -13.35
N ALA A 328 0.48 -5.10 -12.95
CA ALA A 328 0.74 -6.23 -12.07
C ALA A 328 0.14 -6.01 -10.67
N GLU A 329 0.34 -4.83 -10.08
CA GLU A 329 -0.23 -4.45 -8.79
C GLU A 329 -1.77 -4.44 -8.80
N LEU A 330 -2.39 -3.88 -9.85
CA LEU A 330 -3.84 -3.91 -10.03
C LEU A 330 -4.38 -5.33 -10.20
N ARG A 331 -3.66 -6.19 -10.94
CA ARG A 331 -4.03 -7.60 -11.07
C ARG A 331 -3.91 -8.34 -9.74
N GLN A 332 -2.88 -8.07 -8.95
CA GLN A 332 -2.68 -8.71 -7.65
C GLN A 332 -3.79 -8.32 -6.66
N SER A 333 -4.08 -7.03 -6.54
CA SER A 333 -5.15 -6.53 -5.67
C SER A 333 -6.54 -7.03 -6.12
N LYS A 334 -6.81 -7.07 -7.43
CA LYS A 334 -8.05 -7.65 -7.95
C LYS A 334 -8.17 -9.15 -7.64
N LYS A 335 -7.11 -9.93 -7.83
CA LYS A 335 -7.08 -11.37 -7.48
C LYS A 335 -7.33 -11.59 -5.99
N ALA A 336 -6.84 -10.71 -5.12
CA ALA A 336 -7.10 -10.79 -3.68
C ALA A 336 -8.60 -10.62 -3.38
N ILE A 337 -9.29 -9.70 -4.05
CA ILE A 337 -10.75 -9.53 -3.94
C ILE A 337 -11.46 -10.78 -4.43
N GLU A 338 -11.12 -11.29 -5.62
CA GLU A 338 -11.75 -12.48 -6.20
C GLU A 338 -11.61 -13.72 -5.31
N ASN A 339 -10.44 -13.88 -4.65
CA ASN A 339 -10.22 -14.97 -3.70
C ASN A 339 -11.09 -14.81 -2.45
N LEU A 340 -11.17 -13.60 -1.87
CA LEU A 340 -12.02 -13.32 -0.71
C LEU A 340 -13.51 -13.47 -1.03
N GLU A 341 -13.94 -13.12 -2.25
CA GLU A 341 -15.32 -13.34 -2.72
C GLU A 341 -15.66 -14.82 -2.80
N LYS A 342 -14.73 -15.66 -3.29
CA LYS A 342 -14.89 -17.12 -3.27
C LYS A 342 -14.95 -17.67 -1.85
N GLU A 343 -14.04 -17.25 -0.97
CA GLU A 343 -14.04 -17.66 0.44
C GLU A 343 -15.34 -17.26 1.16
N LEU A 344 -15.87 -16.07 0.85
CA LEU A 344 -17.15 -15.59 1.39
C LEU A 344 -18.32 -16.45 0.90
N ALA A 345 -18.36 -16.77 -0.40
CA ALA A 345 -19.39 -17.64 -0.97
C ALA A 345 -19.38 -19.04 -0.34
N GLU A 346 -18.20 -19.63 -0.14
CA GLU A 346 -18.04 -20.93 0.54
C GLU A 346 -18.49 -20.87 2.00
N ALA A 347 -18.10 -19.81 2.73
CA ALA A 347 -18.50 -19.62 4.12
C ALA A 347 -20.03 -19.46 4.24
N GLN A 348 -20.66 -18.68 3.36
CA GLN A 348 -22.11 -18.51 3.30
C GLN A 348 -22.82 -19.83 2.93
N ALA A 349 -22.30 -20.60 1.97
CA ALA A 349 -22.84 -21.91 1.62
C ALA A 349 -22.78 -22.89 2.81
N SER A 350 -21.70 -22.85 3.59
CA SER A 350 -21.55 -23.65 4.81
C SER A 350 -22.57 -23.26 5.89
N VAL A 351 -22.82 -21.96 6.08
CA VAL A 351 -23.88 -21.47 6.99
C VAL A 351 -25.25 -21.92 6.50
N ALA A 352 -25.54 -21.77 5.20
CA ALA A 352 -26.82 -22.18 4.62
C ALA A 352 -27.06 -23.69 4.75
N LYS A 353 -26.04 -24.52 4.56
CA LYS A 353 -26.13 -25.98 4.76
C LYS A 353 -26.47 -26.32 6.21
N GLU A 354 -25.83 -25.65 7.17
CA GLU A 354 -26.11 -25.86 8.60
C GLU A 354 -27.54 -25.44 8.94
N MET A 355 -27.97 -24.26 8.48
CA MET A 355 -29.33 -23.76 8.66
C MET A 355 -30.38 -24.71 8.06
N ARG A 356 -30.11 -25.34 6.92
CA ARG A 356 -30.99 -26.36 6.33
C ARG A 356 -31.06 -27.62 7.21
N ARG A 357 -29.94 -28.06 7.78
CA ARG A 357 -29.91 -29.21 8.72
C ARG A 357 -30.78 -28.93 9.94
N ILE A 358 -30.63 -27.76 10.54
CA ILE A 358 -31.39 -27.33 11.73
C ILE A 358 -32.90 -27.34 11.42
N LYS A 359 -33.30 -26.73 10.29
CA LYS A 359 -34.69 -26.75 9.83
C LYS A 359 -35.23 -28.16 9.56
N LEU A 360 -34.39 -29.10 9.14
CA LEU A 360 -34.80 -30.49 8.90
C LEU A 360 -35.01 -31.26 10.22
N ASN A 361 -34.12 -31.06 11.20
CA ASN A 361 -34.27 -31.62 12.55
C ASN A 361 -35.54 -31.11 13.23
N GLU A 362 -35.82 -29.80 13.12
CA GLU A 362 -37.06 -29.20 13.64
C GLU A 362 -38.33 -29.84 13.04
N ARG A 363 -38.29 -30.31 11.78
CA ARG A 363 -39.43 -30.98 11.14
C ARG A 363 -39.64 -32.40 11.65
N ILE A 364 -38.56 -33.17 11.84
CA ILE A 364 -38.64 -34.57 12.28
C ILE A 364 -39.19 -34.65 13.72
N GLY A 365 -38.85 -33.70 14.59
CA GLY A 365 -39.39 -33.62 15.96
C GLY A 365 -40.90 -33.29 16.05
N THR A 366 -41.52 -32.87 14.95
CA THR A 366 -42.96 -32.50 14.89
C THR A 366 -43.82 -33.49 14.12
N ALA A 367 -43.22 -34.52 13.50
CA ALA A 367 -44.00 -35.55 12.84
C ALA A 367 -44.75 -36.37 13.91
N PRO A 368 -46.09 -36.50 13.81
CA PRO A 368 -46.82 -37.37 14.73
C PRO A 368 -46.26 -38.78 14.57
N VAL A 369 -45.86 -39.39 15.69
CA VAL A 369 -45.54 -40.82 15.77
C VAL A 369 -46.84 -41.56 15.51
N ASN A 370 -47.22 -41.67 14.24
CA ASN A 370 -48.35 -42.49 13.82
C ASN A 370 -48.00 -43.93 14.16
N ALA A 371 -48.78 -44.44 15.11
CA ALA A 371 -49.01 -45.82 15.47
C ALA A 371 -48.26 -46.85 14.61
N ARG A 372 -47.33 -47.57 15.25
CA ARG A 372 -47.06 -48.95 14.82
C ARG A 372 -48.42 -49.65 14.73
N PRO A 373 -48.82 -50.19 13.57
CA PRO A 373 -49.99 -51.07 13.53
C PRO A 373 -49.68 -52.22 14.48
N GLY A 374 -50.48 -52.35 15.53
CA GLY A 374 -50.40 -53.46 16.46
C GLY A 374 -50.48 -54.74 15.65
N ALA A 375 -49.46 -55.59 15.82
CA ALA A 375 -49.52 -56.98 15.40
C ALA A 375 -50.70 -57.61 16.14
N LEU A 376 -51.76 -57.93 15.40
CA LEU A 376 -52.85 -58.77 15.86
C LEU A 376 -52.29 -60.19 16.02
N TYR A 377 -52.22 -60.66 17.26
CA TYR A 377 -52.27 -62.08 17.61
C TYR A 377 -53.63 -62.37 18.22
#